data_AF-A0A3A6CJL2-F1
#
_entry.id   AF-A0A3A6CJL2-F1
#
_cell.length_a   1.000
_cell.length_b   1.000
_cell.length_c   1.000
_cell.angle_alpha   90.00
_cell.angle_beta   90.00
_cell.angle_gamma   90.00
#
_symmetry.space_group_name_H-M   'P 1'
#
loop_
_entity.id
_entity.type
_entity.pdbx_description
1 polymer ?
#
loop_
_entity_poly.entity_id
_entity_poly.type
_entity_poly.pdbx_seq_one_letter_code
_entity_poly.pdbx_strand_id
1 'polypeptide(L)'
;MQAVADDVFYSIYQYLGFGLIFAVICMIALPEVEHKGLKKCLIHQWHKLRTDKITRYKFAFFTILFMVLSRTLICRSIWQCPWENIIGEWGVFASDGTLNTEGMLNVLLFVPLAYFGVLGFFQQDGLDKEILFNIVKTSFGFSCLIEICQLFLRVGTFQLSDIFQNTLGGFIGIAVWAMQQKIMKRGRKNMNTTLLIMAAGIGSRFGTGIKQLEPVDASNHIIMDYSIHDAIEAGFNHVVFIIRKDIEKEFKEVIGDRIASICKSHNVTVDYAFQDINDIPGELPAGRTKPWGTGQAVLAAKNVIDTPFIVINADDYYGKEGFKAVHEYLVNGGESCMAGFVLKNTLSDNGGVTRGICKMDENGNLTEVVETKNIVKTADGAEADGVVVDVNSLVSMNMWGLTPEFLDVLEEGFKEFFEKEVPGNPLKAEYLIPIFIGELLEQGKMSVKVLKTNDTWYGMTYHEDVAAVKDSFKKMLEKGVYKTDLFSDL
;
A
#
# COMPACT_ATOMS: atom_id res chain seq x y z
N MET A 1 28.62 -35.77 2.99
CA MET A 1 27.36 -35.11 3.43
C MET A 1 27.29 -34.97 4.95
N GLN A 2 27.43 -36.04 5.75
CA GLN A 2 27.42 -35.94 7.22
C GLN A 2 28.46 -34.95 7.78
N ALA A 3 29.73 -35.10 7.37
CA ALA A 3 30.81 -34.18 7.79
C ALA A 3 30.56 -32.71 7.42
N VAL A 4 29.93 -32.44 6.28
CA VAL A 4 29.55 -31.09 5.86
C VAL A 4 28.43 -30.55 6.76
N ALA A 5 27.42 -31.37 7.05
CA ALA A 5 26.33 -30.99 7.94
C ALA A 5 26.84 -30.70 9.36
N ASP A 6 27.73 -31.54 9.89
CA ASP A 6 28.30 -31.38 11.23
C ASP A 6 29.13 -30.08 11.31
N ASP A 7 29.92 -29.77 10.29
CA ASP A 7 30.73 -28.54 10.22
C ASP A 7 29.86 -27.28 10.07
N VAL A 8 28.76 -27.36 9.30
CA VAL A 8 27.73 -26.31 9.23
C VAL A 8 27.08 -26.08 10.60
N PHE A 9 26.63 -27.13 11.27
CA PHE A 9 25.96 -27.02 12.57
C PHE A 9 26.91 -26.49 13.65
N TYR A 10 28.15 -26.96 13.66
CA TYR A 10 29.17 -26.48 14.59
C TYR A 10 29.47 -25.00 14.37
N SER A 11 29.69 -24.59 13.11
CA SER A 11 29.92 -23.19 12.73
C SER A 11 28.75 -22.29 13.14
N ILE A 12 27.51 -22.75 12.97
CA ILE A 12 26.31 -22.00 13.39
C ILE A 12 26.27 -21.89 14.91
N TYR A 13 26.39 -23.01 15.62
CA TYR A 13 26.28 -23.06 17.07
C TYR A 13 27.35 -22.22 17.77
N GLN A 14 28.59 -22.27 17.29
CA GLN A 14 29.73 -21.58 17.89
C GLN A 14 29.55 -20.06 17.94
N TYR A 15 28.99 -19.47 16.88
CA TYR A 15 28.91 -18.01 16.74
C TYR A 15 27.52 -17.43 17.00
N LEU A 16 26.46 -18.25 17.00
CA LEU A 16 25.08 -17.78 17.13
C LEU A 16 24.86 -16.97 18.42
N GLY A 17 25.34 -17.44 19.58
CA GLY A 17 25.15 -16.75 20.85
C GLY A 17 25.76 -15.34 20.87
N PHE A 18 26.98 -15.21 20.36
CA PHE A 18 27.66 -13.91 20.23
C PHE A 18 27.02 -13.04 19.14
N GLY A 19 26.54 -13.65 18.05
CA GLY A 19 25.81 -12.94 16.99
C GLY A 19 24.53 -12.31 17.51
N LEU A 20 23.78 -13.01 18.37
CA LEU A 20 22.57 -12.46 19.01
C LEU A 20 22.89 -11.25 19.89
N ILE A 21 23.99 -11.31 20.67
CA ILE A 21 24.44 -10.19 21.50
C ILE A 21 24.87 -9.01 20.61
N PHE A 22 25.63 -9.28 19.56
CA PHE A 22 26.06 -8.26 18.59
C PHE A 22 24.85 -7.58 17.93
N ALA A 23 23.84 -8.35 17.53
CA ALA A 23 22.61 -7.81 16.97
C ALA A 23 21.90 -6.85 17.94
N VAL A 24 21.82 -7.19 19.24
CA VAL A 24 21.27 -6.27 20.25
C VAL A 24 22.07 -4.96 20.30
N ILE A 25 23.40 -5.03 20.27
CA ILE A 25 24.27 -3.84 20.28
C ILE A 25 24.03 -2.97 19.04
N CYS A 26 24.02 -3.58 17.85
CA CYS A 26 23.76 -2.86 16.60
C CYS A 26 22.38 -2.20 16.59
N MET A 27 21.35 -2.89 17.08
CA MET A 27 19.99 -2.35 17.13
C MET A 27 19.86 -1.14 18.06
N ILE A 28 20.70 -1.04 19.10
CA ILE A 28 20.76 0.14 19.99
C ILE A 28 21.52 1.29 19.32
N ALA A 29 22.49 0.99 18.47
CA ALA A 29 23.35 1.97 17.79
C ALA A 29 22.74 2.54 16.50
N LEU A 30 21.56 2.05 16.07
CA LEU A 30 20.90 2.56 14.88
C LEU A 30 20.45 4.03 15.07
N PRO A 31 20.61 4.90 14.04
CA PRO A 31 20.25 6.33 14.13
C PRO A 31 18.79 6.61 14.46
N GLU A 32 17.90 5.66 14.17
CA GLU A 32 16.44 5.72 14.37
C GLU A 32 16.02 5.65 15.86
N VAL A 33 16.97 5.65 16.79
CA VAL A 33 16.75 5.42 18.22
C VAL A 33 17.08 6.68 19.01
N GLU A 34 16.07 7.37 19.53
CA GLU A 34 16.29 8.47 20.47
C GLU A 34 16.96 7.97 21.76
N HIS A 35 18.11 8.55 22.11
CA HIS A 35 18.87 8.19 23.30
C HIS A 35 18.23 8.75 24.59
N LYS A 36 17.14 8.13 25.06
CA LYS A 36 16.50 8.41 26.36
C LYS A 36 17.00 7.51 27.51
N GLY A 37 18.17 6.88 27.33
CA GLY A 37 18.83 5.96 28.26
C GLY A 37 18.75 4.47 27.87
N LEU A 38 19.79 3.69 28.21
CA LEU A 38 19.98 2.30 27.75
C LEU A 38 18.79 1.37 28.09
N LYS A 39 18.28 1.45 29.33
CA LYS A 39 17.17 0.60 29.79
C LYS A 39 15.88 0.85 28.99
N LYS A 40 15.55 2.11 28.71
CA LYS A 40 14.36 2.48 27.92
C LYS A 40 14.52 2.05 26.46
N CYS A 41 15.72 2.22 25.90
CA CYS A 41 16.06 1.76 24.56
C CYS A 41 15.88 0.25 24.41
N LEU A 42 16.39 -0.54 25.36
CA LEU A 42 16.24 -2.00 25.35
C LEU A 42 14.76 -2.44 25.40
N ILE A 43 13.94 -1.81 26.24
CA ILE A 43 12.51 -2.11 26.33
C ILE A 43 11.80 -1.75 25.01
N HIS A 44 12.12 -0.60 24.44
CA HIS A 44 11.56 -0.16 23.15
C HIS A 44 11.93 -1.10 22.01
N GLN A 45 13.21 -1.46 21.90
CA GLN A 45 13.69 -2.39 20.87
C GLN A 45 13.10 -3.78 21.05
N TRP A 46 12.93 -4.24 22.29
CA TRP A 46 12.25 -5.51 22.58
C TRP A 46 10.79 -5.49 22.13
N HIS A 47 10.08 -4.38 22.38
CA HIS A 47 8.71 -4.22 21.92
C HIS A 47 8.63 -4.22 20.39
N LYS A 48 9.48 -3.42 19.71
CA LYS A 48 9.56 -3.40 18.24
C LYS A 48 9.92 -4.76 17.67
N LEU A 49 10.80 -5.53 18.30
CA LEU A 49 11.15 -6.88 17.83
C LEU A 49 9.94 -7.82 17.83
N ARG A 50 8.95 -7.59 18.70
CA ARG A 50 7.70 -8.38 18.73
C ARG A 50 6.67 -7.91 17.73
N THR A 51 6.55 -6.60 17.52
CA THR A 51 5.46 -5.99 16.74
C THR A 51 5.84 -5.73 15.30
N ASP A 52 7.08 -5.31 15.04
CA ASP A 52 7.55 -4.90 13.72
C ASP A 52 8.32 -6.03 13.01
N LYS A 53 7.98 -6.26 11.74
CA LYS A 53 8.65 -7.25 10.88
C LYS A 53 10.02 -6.76 10.43
N ILE A 54 10.16 -5.47 10.12
CA ILE A 54 11.41 -4.89 9.60
C ILE A 54 12.51 -4.98 10.67
N THR A 55 12.18 -4.61 11.91
CA THR A 55 13.07 -4.73 13.07
C THR A 55 13.58 -6.17 13.24
N ARG A 56 12.73 -7.18 13.04
CA ARG A 56 13.14 -8.60 13.08
C ARG A 56 14.10 -8.97 11.95
N TYR A 57 13.89 -8.44 10.75
CA TYR A 57 14.81 -8.67 9.63
C TYR A 57 16.18 -8.01 9.86
N LYS A 58 16.21 -6.77 10.35
CA LYS A 58 17.46 -6.08 10.75
C LYS A 58 18.20 -6.87 11.84
N PHE A 59 17.49 -7.37 12.85
CA PHE A 59 18.06 -8.19 13.91
C PHE A 59 18.67 -9.51 13.39
N ALA A 60 17.95 -10.21 12.51
CA ALA A 60 18.46 -11.42 11.85
C ALA A 60 19.71 -11.10 11.01
N PHE A 61 19.68 -10.02 10.23
CA PHE A 61 20.81 -9.57 9.43
C PHE A 61 22.07 -9.35 10.28
N PHE A 62 21.98 -8.60 11.38
CA PHE A 62 23.15 -8.34 12.23
C PHE A 62 23.68 -9.60 12.91
N THR A 63 22.79 -10.52 13.30
CA THR A 63 23.20 -11.83 13.83
C THR A 63 24.03 -12.59 12.80
N ILE A 64 23.55 -12.68 11.56
CA ILE A 64 24.23 -13.40 10.47
C ILE A 64 25.52 -12.69 10.06
N LEU A 65 25.52 -11.35 10.00
CA LEU A 65 26.70 -10.54 9.70
C LEU A 65 27.83 -10.85 10.68
N PHE A 66 27.53 -10.94 11.97
CA PHE A 66 28.52 -11.32 12.96
C PHE A 66 29.06 -12.72 12.70
N MET A 67 28.20 -13.69 12.41
CA MET A 67 28.63 -15.07 12.12
C MET A 67 29.57 -15.14 10.89
N VAL A 68 29.25 -14.38 9.84
CA VAL A 68 30.11 -14.24 8.65
C VAL A 68 31.47 -13.67 9.05
N LEU A 69 31.49 -12.52 9.73
CA LEU A 69 32.74 -11.88 10.16
C LEU A 69 33.54 -12.74 11.14
N SER A 70 32.90 -13.48 12.03
CA SER A 70 33.57 -14.40 12.96
C SER A 70 34.31 -15.49 12.22
N ARG A 71 33.67 -16.08 11.21
CA ARG A 71 34.26 -17.13 10.41
C ARG A 71 35.35 -16.63 9.47
N THR A 72 35.14 -15.50 8.81
CA THR A 72 36.03 -15.02 7.75
C THR A 72 37.14 -14.11 8.25
N LEU A 73 37.01 -13.50 9.43
CA LEU A 73 37.96 -12.51 9.91
C LEU A 73 38.30 -12.63 11.41
N ILE A 74 37.32 -12.54 12.31
CA ILE A 74 37.56 -12.29 13.74
C ILE A 74 38.19 -13.50 14.43
N CYS A 75 37.78 -14.73 14.07
CA CYS A 75 38.26 -15.95 14.71
C CYS A 75 39.28 -16.72 13.85
N ARG A 76 39.76 -16.14 12.75
CA ARG A 76 40.81 -16.78 11.94
C ARG A 76 42.18 -16.69 12.63
N SER A 77 42.98 -17.73 12.45
CA SER A 77 44.36 -17.77 12.94
C SER A 77 45.26 -16.85 12.12
N ILE A 78 46.32 -16.35 12.76
CA ILE A 78 47.36 -15.56 12.09
C ILE A 78 48.10 -16.44 11.08
N TRP A 79 48.20 -15.98 9.83
CA TRP A 79 48.86 -16.68 8.74
C TRP A 79 50.18 -16.00 8.36
N GLN A 80 51.22 -16.78 8.09
CA GLN A 80 52.54 -16.22 7.79
C GLN A 80 52.63 -15.62 6.37
N CYS A 81 51.99 -16.27 5.39
CA CYS A 81 51.99 -15.84 3.99
C CYS A 81 50.55 -15.68 3.46
N PRO A 82 49.92 -14.51 3.65
CA PRO A 82 48.53 -14.28 3.25
C PRO A 82 48.26 -14.38 1.74
N TRP A 83 49.32 -14.45 0.92
CA TRP A 83 49.26 -14.55 -0.54
C TRP A 83 49.42 -16.00 -1.03
N GLU A 84 49.48 -16.97 -0.12
CA GLU A 84 49.54 -18.37 -0.50
C GLU A 84 48.19 -18.79 -1.09
N ASN A 85 48.22 -19.46 -2.25
CA ASN A 85 47.02 -19.96 -2.93
C ASN A 85 45.98 -18.89 -3.29
N ILE A 86 46.40 -17.79 -3.94
CA ILE A 86 45.53 -16.67 -4.36
C ILE A 86 44.31 -17.12 -5.20
N ILE A 87 44.50 -18.13 -6.04
CA ILE A 87 43.43 -18.63 -6.91
C ILE A 87 42.35 -19.32 -6.07
N GLY A 88 42.75 -20.06 -5.04
CA GLY A 88 41.84 -20.82 -4.18
C GLY A 88 41.11 -21.94 -4.92
N GLU A 89 40.10 -22.52 -4.28
CA GLU A 89 39.35 -23.67 -4.79
C GLU A 89 37.97 -23.27 -5.33
N TRP A 90 37.70 -23.55 -6.60
CA TRP A 90 36.50 -23.08 -7.31
C TRP A 90 35.38 -24.12 -7.40
N GLY A 91 35.71 -25.40 -7.25
CA GLY A 91 34.78 -26.52 -7.39
C GLY A 91 34.10 -26.89 -6.08
N VAL A 92 33.07 -27.74 -6.19
CA VAL A 92 32.46 -28.44 -5.05
C VAL A 92 33.45 -29.46 -4.46
N PHE A 93 34.36 -29.96 -5.28
CA PHE A 93 35.45 -30.83 -4.86
C PHE A 93 36.76 -30.05 -4.85
N ALA A 94 37.51 -30.24 -3.78
CA ALA A 94 38.86 -29.79 -3.62
C ALA A 94 39.81 -30.51 -4.59
N SER A 95 41.01 -29.97 -4.73
CA SER A 95 42.05 -30.53 -5.62
C SER A 95 42.48 -31.96 -5.24
N ASP A 96 42.25 -32.37 -3.99
CA ASP A 96 42.53 -33.71 -3.46
C ASP A 96 41.34 -34.68 -3.57
N GLY A 97 40.23 -34.24 -4.19
CA GLY A 97 39.00 -35.02 -4.34
C GLY A 97 38.07 -35.02 -3.13
N THR A 98 38.42 -34.31 -2.05
CA THR A 98 37.51 -34.08 -0.91
C THR A 98 36.49 -32.99 -1.22
N LEU A 99 35.51 -32.77 -0.35
CA LEU A 99 34.53 -31.70 -0.51
C LEU A 99 35.14 -30.36 -0.09
N ASN A 100 34.98 -29.33 -0.92
CA ASN A 100 35.33 -27.95 -0.59
C ASN A 100 34.30 -27.38 0.41
N THR A 101 34.44 -27.77 1.68
CA THR A 101 33.50 -27.38 2.73
C THR A 101 33.55 -25.89 3.03
N GLU A 102 34.73 -25.28 2.99
CA GLU A 102 34.92 -23.85 3.22
C GLU A 102 34.15 -23.00 2.20
N GLY A 103 34.33 -23.29 0.92
CA GLY A 103 33.65 -22.56 -0.14
C GLY A 103 32.15 -22.75 -0.15
N MET A 104 31.67 -23.96 0.16
CA MET A 104 30.23 -24.22 0.32
C MET A 104 29.64 -23.42 1.50
N LEU A 105 30.37 -23.34 2.61
CA LEU A 105 29.93 -22.62 3.80
C LEU A 105 29.92 -21.10 3.59
N ASN A 106 30.88 -20.57 2.84
CA ASN A 106 30.90 -19.17 2.39
C ASN A 106 29.62 -18.83 1.60
N VAL A 107 29.25 -19.66 0.62
CA VAL A 107 27.98 -19.50 -0.11
C VAL A 107 26.79 -19.57 0.87
N LEU A 108 26.73 -20.59 1.73
CA LEU A 108 25.60 -20.82 2.64
C LEU A 108 25.36 -19.70 3.65
N LEU A 109 26.40 -19.03 4.14
CA LEU A 109 26.26 -17.92 5.09
C LEU A 109 25.91 -16.60 4.40
N PHE A 110 26.38 -16.38 3.18
CA PHE A 110 26.08 -15.16 2.42
C PHE A 110 24.65 -15.15 1.85
N VAL A 111 24.03 -16.32 1.62
CA VAL A 111 22.62 -16.42 1.21
C VAL A 111 21.67 -15.73 2.20
N PRO A 112 21.61 -16.12 3.49
CA PRO A 112 20.73 -15.46 4.44
C PRO A 112 21.19 -14.04 4.77
N LEU A 113 22.49 -13.73 4.70
CA LEU A 113 23.00 -12.37 4.88
C LEU A 113 22.39 -11.41 3.83
N ALA A 114 22.47 -11.76 2.55
CA ALA A 114 21.92 -10.95 1.48
C ALA A 114 20.38 -10.91 1.55
N TYR A 115 19.73 -12.04 1.78
CA TYR A 115 18.27 -12.13 1.90
C TYR A 115 17.71 -11.21 3.00
N PHE A 116 18.25 -11.28 4.23
CA PHE A 116 17.80 -10.41 5.33
C PHE A 116 18.30 -8.97 5.17
N GLY A 117 19.41 -8.75 4.46
CA GLY A 117 19.88 -7.41 4.10
C GLY A 117 18.86 -6.69 3.22
N VAL A 118 18.34 -7.38 2.20
CA VAL A 118 17.27 -6.84 1.35
C VAL A 118 16.02 -6.57 2.18
N LEU A 119 15.53 -7.55 2.94
CA LEU A 119 14.31 -7.38 3.74
C LEU A 119 14.40 -6.31 4.84
N GLY A 120 15.58 -6.11 5.43
CA GLY A 120 15.79 -5.17 6.53
C GLY A 120 16.04 -3.73 6.09
N PHE A 121 16.71 -3.54 4.95
CA PHE A 121 17.22 -2.23 4.53
C PHE A 121 16.72 -1.76 3.16
N PHE A 122 16.30 -2.69 2.30
CA PHE A 122 15.78 -2.39 0.96
C PHE A 122 14.28 -2.72 0.94
N GLN A 123 13.49 -1.83 1.53
CA GLN A 123 12.03 -1.96 1.69
C GLN A 123 11.28 -1.59 0.41
N GLN A 124 11.60 -2.23 -0.71
CA GLN A 124 11.00 -1.92 -2.01
C GLN A 124 10.22 -3.09 -2.60
N ASP A 125 9.14 -2.76 -3.32
CA ASP A 125 8.17 -3.70 -3.86
C ASP A 125 8.54 -4.25 -5.26
N GLY A 126 9.77 -4.71 -5.44
CA GLY A 126 10.15 -5.35 -6.70
C GLY A 126 11.65 -5.45 -6.92
N LEU A 127 12.02 -6.30 -7.89
CA LEU A 127 13.38 -6.38 -8.39
C LEU A 127 13.48 -5.57 -9.68
N ASP A 128 14.05 -4.38 -9.62
CA ASP A 128 14.49 -3.66 -10.81
C ASP A 128 15.98 -3.90 -11.10
N LYS A 129 16.45 -3.42 -12.26
CA LYS A 129 17.84 -3.61 -12.68
C LYS A 129 18.83 -2.82 -11.81
N GLU A 130 18.41 -1.71 -11.25
CA GLU A 130 19.26 -0.81 -10.47
C GLU A 130 19.53 -1.38 -9.07
N ILE A 131 18.49 -1.91 -8.42
CA ILE A 131 18.55 -2.64 -7.16
C ILE A 131 19.44 -3.88 -7.33
N LEU A 132 19.20 -4.67 -8.37
CA LEU A 132 20.03 -5.85 -8.63
C LEU A 132 21.50 -5.47 -8.78
N PHE A 133 21.79 -4.38 -9.51
CA PHE A 133 23.15 -3.86 -9.66
C PHE A 133 23.74 -3.40 -8.33
N ASN A 134 22.99 -2.64 -7.53
CA ASN A 134 23.44 -2.13 -6.23
C ASN A 134 23.73 -3.25 -5.23
N ILE A 135 22.89 -4.29 -5.18
CA ILE A 135 23.12 -5.41 -4.27
C ILE A 135 24.32 -6.23 -4.73
N VAL A 136 24.43 -6.56 -6.02
CA VAL A 136 25.60 -7.29 -6.55
C VAL A 136 26.89 -6.51 -6.27
N LYS A 137 26.88 -5.21 -6.50
CA LYS A 137 28.00 -4.31 -6.18
C LYS A 137 28.33 -4.32 -4.69
N THR A 138 27.33 -4.32 -3.82
CA THR A 138 27.50 -4.33 -2.36
C THR A 138 28.04 -5.66 -1.87
N SER A 139 27.51 -6.80 -2.34
CA SER A 139 27.99 -8.14 -2.01
C SER A 139 29.43 -8.37 -2.48
N PHE A 140 29.75 -7.96 -3.72
CA PHE A 140 31.11 -8.03 -4.24
C PHE A 140 32.06 -7.12 -3.45
N GLY A 141 31.67 -5.87 -3.19
CA GLY A 141 32.46 -4.92 -2.41
C GLY A 141 32.71 -5.38 -0.98
N PHE A 142 31.71 -5.95 -0.32
CA PHE A 142 31.84 -6.52 1.03
C PHE A 142 32.76 -7.75 1.05
N SER A 143 32.67 -8.61 0.02
CA SER A 143 33.56 -9.76 -0.13
C SER A 143 35.01 -9.33 -0.33
N CYS A 144 35.25 -8.36 -1.22
CA CYS A 144 36.57 -7.77 -1.42
C CYS A 144 37.11 -7.12 -0.15
N LEU A 145 36.26 -6.43 0.62
CA LEU A 145 36.65 -5.81 1.89
C LEU A 145 37.13 -6.86 2.89
N ILE A 146 36.39 -7.96 3.03
CA ILE A 146 36.79 -9.07 3.92
C ILE A 146 38.16 -9.61 3.52
N GLU A 147 38.36 -9.93 2.24
CA GLU A 147 39.63 -10.49 1.75
C GLU A 147 40.81 -9.51 1.91
N ILE A 148 40.58 -8.23 1.62
CA ILE A 148 41.57 -7.18 1.85
C ILE A 148 41.89 -7.04 3.36
N CYS A 149 40.88 -7.11 4.23
CA CYS A 149 41.10 -7.10 5.68
C CYS A 149 41.92 -8.31 6.14
N GLN A 150 41.63 -9.52 5.64
CA GLN A 150 42.42 -10.72 5.93
C GLN A 150 43.88 -10.52 5.55
N LEU A 151 44.12 -9.91 4.40
CA LEU A 151 45.45 -9.60 3.89
C LEU A 151 46.22 -8.63 4.79
N PHE A 152 45.60 -7.52 5.18
CA PHE A 152 46.23 -6.49 6.02
C PHE A 152 46.46 -6.96 7.46
N LEU A 153 45.48 -7.67 8.03
CA LEU A 153 45.52 -8.17 9.40
C LEU A 153 46.30 -9.49 9.52
N ARG A 154 46.70 -10.08 8.40
CA ARG A 154 47.38 -11.39 8.31
C ARG A 154 46.58 -12.51 8.98
N VAL A 155 45.26 -12.49 8.81
CA VAL A 155 44.35 -13.51 9.35
C VAL A 155 43.75 -14.30 8.19
N GLY A 156 44.33 -15.46 7.89
CA GLY A 156 43.99 -16.25 6.70
C GLY A 156 44.73 -15.87 5.41
N THR A 157 44.25 -16.38 4.29
CA THR A 157 44.78 -16.17 2.93
C THR A 157 43.79 -15.38 2.08
N PHE A 158 44.30 -14.47 1.25
CA PHE A 158 43.52 -13.74 0.25
C PHE A 158 43.19 -14.70 -0.90
N GLN A 159 41.90 -15.00 -1.12
CA GLN A 159 41.48 -15.96 -2.15
C GLN A 159 40.41 -15.39 -3.09
N LEU A 160 40.66 -15.50 -4.39
CA LEU A 160 39.70 -15.11 -5.43
C LEU A 160 38.46 -16.01 -5.44
N SER A 161 38.61 -17.29 -5.07
CA SER A 161 37.49 -18.22 -4.91
C SER A 161 36.50 -17.75 -3.86
N ASP A 162 36.98 -17.20 -2.74
CA ASP A 162 36.14 -16.73 -1.64
C ASP A 162 35.34 -15.49 -2.04
N ILE A 163 35.95 -14.56 -2.77
CA ILE A 163 35.23 -13.42 -3.36
C ILE A 163 34.08 -13.90 -4.24
N PHE A 164 34.36 -14.89 -5.10
CA PHE A 164 33.35 -15.44 -5.99
C PHE A 164 32.24 -16.17 -5.23
N GLN A 165 32.58 -17.04 -4.28
CA GLN A 165 31.62 -17.84 -3.50
C GLN A 165 30.74 -16.96 -2.61
N ASN A 166 31.30 -15.95 -1.97
CA ASN A 166 30.55 -14.98 -1.18
C ASN A 166 29.59 -14.17 -2.08
N THR A 167 30.06 -13.74 -3.26
CA THR A 167 29.23 -13.04 -4.25
C THR A 167 28.12 -13.95 -4.79
N LEU A 168 28.41 -15.22 -5.03
CA LEU A 168 27.43 -16.24 -5.46
C LEU A 168 26.37 -16.47 -4.39
N GLY A 169 26.77 -16.59 -3.12
CA GLY A 169 25.84 -16.68 -1.99
C GLY A 169 24.92 -15.45 -1.92
N GLY A 170 25.49 -14.26 -2.11
CA GLY A 170 24.71 -13.01 -2.19
C GLY A 170 23.67 -13.05 -3.31
N PHE A 171 24.07 -13.47 -4.52
CA PHE A 171 23.15 -13.59 -5.66
C PHE A 171 22.02 -14.59 -5.40
N ILE A 172 22.35 -15.77 -4.84
CA ILE A 172 21.35 -16.79 -4.47
C ILE A 172 20.38 -16.23 -3.42
N GLY A 173 20.87 -15.51 -2.41
CA GLY A 173 20.01 -14.85 -1.40
C GLY A 173 18.98 -13.90 -2.01
N ILE A 174 19.39 -13.10 -2.99
CA ILE A 174 18.49 -12.21 -3.75
C ILE A 174 17.50 -13.01 -4.59
N ALA A 175 17.96 -14.07 -5.26
CA ALA A 175 17.09 -14.91 -6.07
C ALA A 175 16.00 -15.59 -5.22
N VAL A 176 16.34 -16.05 -4.02
CA VAL A 176 15.40 -16.61 -3.03
C VAL A 176 14.38 -15.55 -2.61
N TRP A 177 14.84 -14.33 -2.28
CA TRP A 177 13.94 -13.21 -1.97
C TRP A 177 13.01 -12.88 -3.14
N ALA A 178 13.52 -12.77 -4.36
CA ALA A 178 12.73 -12.45 -5.55
C ALA A 178 11.69 -13.55 -5.85
N MET A 179 12.07 -14.81 -5.66
CA MET A 179 11.16 -15.95 -5.80
C MET A 179 10.05 -15.90 -4.73
N GLN A 180 10.39 -15.65 -3.47
CA GLN A 180 9.42 -15.47 -2.40
C GLN A 180 8.46 -14.32 -2.71
N GLN A 181 8.96 -13.16 -3.14
CA GLN A 181 8.12 -12.03 -3.52
C GLN A 181 7.16 -12.39 -4.67
N LYS A 182 7.63 -13.15 -5.67
CA LYS A 182 6.78 -13.62 -6.76
C LYS A 182 5.70 -14.59 -6.29
N ILE A 183 6.02 -15.49 -5.36
CA ILE A 183 5.05 -16.42 -4.76
C ILE A 183 4.02 -15.64 -3.94
N MET A 184 4.47 -14.69 -3.12
CA MET A 184 3.59 -13.84 -2.31
C MET A 184 2.69 -12.97 -3.20
N LYS A 185 3.23 -12.34 -4.26
CA LYS A 185 2.44 -11.57 -5.24
C LYS A 185 1.41 -12.44 -5.96
N ARG A 186 1.73 -13.70 -6.29
CA ARG A 186 0.75 -14.65 -6.88
C ARG A 186 -0.36 -15.02 -5.90
N GLY A 187 -0.03 -15.26 -4.63
CA GLY A 187 -1.03 -15.51 -3.59
C GLY A 187 -1.92 -14.28 -3.34
N ARG A 188 -1.35 -13.07 -3.37
CA ARG A 188 -2.06 -11.80 -3.22
C ARG A 188 -2.93 -11.42 -4.40
N LYS A 189 -2.52 -11.77 -5.63
CA LYS A 189 -3.36 -11.61 -6.84
C LYS A 189 -4.65 -12.44 -6.78
N ASN A 190 -4.72 -13.45 -5.91
CA ASN A 190 -5.92 -14.24 -5.65
C ASN A 190 -6.74 -13.73 -4.45
N MET A 191 -6.36 -12.62 -3.80
CA MET A 191 -7.25 -12.00 -2.81
C MET A 191 -8.32 -11.20 -3.54
N ASN A 192 -9.57 -11.51 -3.21
CA ASN A 192 -10.70 -10.75 -3.73
C ASN A 192 -10.75 -9.37 -3.07
N THR A 193 -11.06 -8.36 -3.87
CA THR A 193 -11.26 -6.99 -3.40
C THR A 193 -12.46 -6.39 -4.10
N THR A 194 -13.22 -5.59 -3.35
CA THR A 194 -14.50 -5.05 -3.80
C THR A 194 -14.42 -3.55 -4.12
N LEU A 195 -14.94 -3.14 -5.27
CA LEU A 195 -15.24 -1.75 -5.61
C LEU A 195 -16.68 -1.43 -5.19
N LEU A 196 -16.85 -0.60 -4.17
CA LEU A 196 -18.15 -0.14 -3.68
C LEU A 196 -18.47 1.25 -4.22
N ILE A 197 -19.50 1.34 -5.07
CA ILE A 197 -19.89 2.58 -5.76
C ILE A 197 -21.17 3.13 -5.14
N MET A 198 -21.09 4.33 -4.55
CA MET A 198 -22.25 5.02 -3.97
C MET A 198 -23.05 5.76 -5.04
N ALA A 199 -24.06 5.09 -5.59
CA ALA A 199 -24.90 5.57 -6.69
C ALA A 199 -26.33 5.98 -6.27
N ALA A 200 -26.67 5.87 -4.98
CA ALA A 200 -28.01 6.18 -4.45
C ALA A 200 -28.43 7.65 -4.63
N GLY A 201 -27.50 8.57 -4.91
CA GLY A 201 -27.77 10.00 -5.14
C GLY A 201 -28.01 10.42 -6.59
N ILE A 202 -27.76 9.55 -7.58
CA ILE A 202 -27.69 9.93 -9.00
C ILE A 202 -29.02 10.52 -9.53
N GLY A 203 -30.17 10.06 -9.03
CA GLY A 203 -31.48 10.51 -9.52
C GLY A 203 -31.96 11.87 -9.01
N SER A 204 -31.42 12.41 -7.91
CA SER A 204 -31.93 13.64 -7.28
C SER A 204 -31.19 14.91 -7.71
N ARG A 205 -29.90 14.82 -8.05
CA ARG A 205 -29.06 15.97 -8.43
C ARG A 205 -29.38 16.51 -9.83
N PHE A 206 -29.78 15.63 -10.76
CA PHE A 206 -30.05 16.00 -12.15
C PHE A 206 -31.54 16.20 -12.46
N GLY A 207 -32.43 16.02 -11.46
CA GLY A 207 -33.86 16.36 -11.54
C GLY A 207 -34.70 15.59 -12.57
N THR A 208 -34.14 14.62 -13.30
CA THR A 208 -34.73 14.11 -14.56
C THR A 208 -34.61 12.58 -14.80
N GLY A 209 -34.20 11.80 -13.79
CA GLY A 209 -34.05 10.33 -13.90
C GLY A 209 -32.66 9.89 -14.35
N ILE A 210 -32.38 8.58 -14.33
CA ILE A 210 -31.04 8.01 -14.64
C ILE A 210 -30.73 8.12 -16.13
N LYS A 211 -31.75 8.14 -17.00
CA LYS A 211 -31.60 8.27 -18.46
C LYS A 211 -30.90 9.54 -18.96
N GLN A 212 -30.67 10.53 -18.11
CA GLN A 212 -30.00 11.78 -18.46
C GLN A 212 -28.58 11.91 -17.89
N LEU A 213 -27.92 10.80 -17.53
CA LEU A 213 -26.50 10.82 -17.20
C LEU A 213 -25.70 11.40 -18.36
N GLU A 214 -24.92 12.43 -18.07
CA GLU A 214 -24.17 13.16 -19.09
C GLU A 214 -22.97 12.32 -19.55
N PRO A 215 -22.87 11.96 -20.83
CA PRO A 215 -21.71 11.25 -21.35
C PRO A 215 -20.48 12.16 -21.31
N VAL A 216 -19.30 11.58 -21.06
CA VAL A 216 -18.04 12.33 -21.02
C VAL A 216 -17.19 12.18 -22.28
N ASP A 217 -17.56 11.26 -23.17
CA ASP A 217 -16.87 11.03 -24.44
C ASP A 217 -17.82 10.79 -25.63
N ALA A 218 -17.25 10.61 -26.83
CA ALA A 218 -18.00 10.40 -28.06
C ALA A 218 -18.63 8.99 -28.18
N SER A 219 -18.21 8.05 -27.33
CA SER A 219 -18.75 6.68 -27.25
C SER A 219 -19.91 6.57 -26.26
N ASN A 220 -20.34 7.69 -25.69
CA ASN A 220 -21.38 7.80 -24.65
C ASN A 220 -21.02 7.10 -23.33
N HIS A 221 -19.73 6.98 -23.01
CA HIS A 221 -19.31 6.53 -21.68
C HIS A 221 -19.61 7.60 -20.63
N ILE A 222 -19.92 7.16 -19.41
CA ILE A 222 -20.10 8.02 -18.23
C ILE A 222 -18.88 7.91 -17.30
N ILE A 223 -18.73 8.84 -16.36
CA ILE A 223 -17.61 8.84 -15.39
C ILE A 223 -17.44 7.48 -14.69
N MET A 224 -18.56 6.87 -14.29
CA MET A 224 -18.58 5.57 -13.63
C MET A 224 -17.92 4.46 -14.45
N ASP A 225 -18.00 4.52 -15.79
CA ASP A 225 -17.39 3.51 -16.66
C ASP A 225 -15.87 3.53 -16.53
N TYR A 226 -15.27 4.72 -16.43
CA TYR A 226 -13.83 4.88 -16.23
C TYR A 226 -13.40 4.41 -14.84
N SER A 227 -14.19 4.73 -13.80
CA SER A 227 -13.91 4.22 -12.45
C SER A 227 -13.94 2.69 -12.37
N ILE A 228 -14.85 2.04 -13.10
CA ILE A 228 -14.91 0.57 -13.18
C ILE A 228 -13.74 0.02 -13.99
N HIS A 229 -13.43 0.63 -15.14
CA HIS A 229 -12.26 0.27 -15.93
C HIS A 229 -10.99 0.30 -15.08
N ASP A 230 -10.72 1.42 -14.40
CA ASP A 230 -9.50 1.62 -13.62
C ASP A 230 -9.41 0.67 -12.43
N ALA A 231 -10.55 0.34 -11.82
CA ALA A 231 -10.60 -0.64 -10.76
C ALA A 231 -10.30 -2.07 -11.28
N ILE A 232 -10.87 -2.47 -12.42
CA ILE A 232 -10.58 -3.78 -13.03
C ILE A 232 -9.10 -3.85 -13.42
N GLU A 233 -8.55 -2.80 -14.03
CA GLU A 233 -7.12 -2.70 -14.38
C GLU A 233 -6.23 -2.82 -13.13
N ALA A 234 -6.61 -2.17 -12.03
CA ALA A 234 -5.90 -2.26 -10.76
C ALA A 234 -5.95 -3.67 -10.14
N GLY A 235 -7.02 -4.44 -10.41
CA GLY A 235 -7.20 -5.82 -9.99
C GLY A 235 -8.41 -6.09 -9.10
N PHE A 236 -9.30 -5.12 -8.91
CA PHE A 236 -10.58 -5.33 -8.22
C PHE A 236 -11.43 -6.34 -9.00
N ASN A 237 -12.03 -7.29 -8.29
CA ASN A 237 -12.71 -8.43 -8.91
C ASN A 237 -14.15 -8.64 -8.42
N HIS A 238 -14.68 -7.67 -7.67
CA HIS A 238 -16.06 -7.59 -7.29
C HIS A 238 -16.51 -6.12 -7.33
N VAL A 239 -17.65 -5.82 -7.92
CA VAL A 239 -18.24 -4.47 -7.96
C VAL A 239 -19.59 -4.51 -7.27
N VAL A 240 -19.82 -3.59 -6.32
CA VAL A 240 -21.09 -3.46 -5.62
C VAL A 240 -21.65 -2.06 -5.84
N PHE A 241 -22.85 -1.98 -6.39
CA PHE A 241 -23.57 -0.72 -6.54
C PHE A 241 -24.51 -0.50 -5.36
N ILE A 242 -24.33 0.59 -4.61
CA ILE A 242 -25.32 1.06 -3.65
C ILE A 242 -26.27 1.99 -4.37
N ILE A 243 -27.51 1.55 -4.54
CA ILE A 243 -28.58 2.31 -5.20
C ILE A 243 -29.79 2.40 -4.27
N ARG A 244 -30.86 3.07 -4.72
CA ARG A 244 -32.16 3.01 -4.06
C ARG A 244 -33.07 2.02 -4.77
N LYS A 245 -34.06 1.49 -4.05
CA LYS A 245 -34.96 0.46 -4.58
C LYS A 245 -35.88 0.99 -5.69
N ASP A 246 -36.31 2.25 -5.60
CA ASP A 246 -37.17 2.93 -6.58
C ASP A 246 -36.54 3.04 -7.98
N ILE A 247 -35.20 3.14 -8.03
CA ILE A 247 -34.45 3.31 -9.27
C ILE A 247 -33.82 2.01 -9.80
N GLU A 248 -34.01 0.88 -9.13
CA GLU A 248 -33.33 -0.39 -9.44
C GLU A 248 -33.50 -0.81 -10.90
N LYS A 249 -34.74 -0.82 -11.38
CA LYS A 249 -35.06 -1.28 -12.73
C LYS A 249 -34.40 -0.40 -13.79
N GLU A 250 -34.53 0.92 -13.65
CA GLU A 250 -33.94 1.87 -14.60
C GLU A 250 -32.40 1.82 -14.55
N PHE A 251 -31.81 1.69 -13.36
CA PHE A 251 -30.37 1.57 -13.20
C PHE A 251 -29.82 0.32 -13.88
N LYS A 252 -30.47 -0.83 -13.70
CA LYS A 252 -30.07 -2.08 -14.35
C LYS A 252 -30.17 -1.99 -15.86
N GLU A 253 -31.26 -1.45 -16.39
CA GLU A 253 -31.47 -1.30 -17.83
C GLU A 253 -30.45 -0.36 -18.50
N VAL A 254 -30.06 0.74 -17.84
CA VAL A 254 -29.18 1.77 -18.45
C VAL A 254 -27.69 1.48 -18.22
N ILE A 255 -27.32 1.00 -17.02
CA ILE A 255 -25.92 0.86 -16.59
C ILE A 255 -25.62 -0.59 -16.25
N GLY A 256 -26.42 -1.16 -15.35
CA GLY A 256 -26.12 -2.41 -14.66
C GLY A 256 -25.90 -3.60 -15.58
N ASP A 257 -26.78 -3.80 -16.58
CA ASP A 257 -26.71 -4.96 -17.48
C ASP A 257 -25.48 -4.88 -18.41
N ARG A 258 -25.15 -3.67 -18.89
CA ARG A 258 -23.96 -3.42 -19.71
C ARG A 258 -22.69 -3.68 -18.89
N ILE A 259 -22.59 -3.09 -17.69
CA ILE A 259 -21.43 -3.26 -16.81
C ILE A 259 -21.29 -4.72 -16.38
N ALA A 260 -22.38 -5.40 -16.00
CA ALA A 260 -22.32 -6.80 -15.61
C ALA A 260 -21.80 -7.71 -16.74
N SER A 261 -22.16 -7.42 -18.00
CA SER A 261 -21.61 -8.15 -19.14
C SER A 261 -20.10 -7.94 -19.31
N ILE A 262 -19.61 -6.71 -19.13
CA ILE A 262 -18.19 -6.37 -19.20
C ILE A 262 -17.44 -7.00 -18.03
N CYS A 263 -17.89 -6.81 -16.80
CA CYS A 263 -17.28 -7.42 -15.61
C CYS A 263 -17.16 -8.94 -15.76
N LYS A 264 -18.19 -9.60 -16.30
CA LYS A 264 -18.17 -11.04 -16.53
C LYS A 264 -17.08 -11.49 -17.52
N SER A 265 -16.76 -10.71 -18.56
CA SER A 265 -15.66 -11.05 -19.47
C SER A 265 -14.28 -10.91 -18.84
N HIS A 266 -14.17 -10.19 -17.72
CA HIS A 266 -12.93 -9.99 -16.95
C HIS A 266 -12.92 -10.72 -15.60
N ASN A 267 -13.79 -11.73 -15.42
CA ASN A 267 -13.92 -12.50 -14.18
C ASN A 267 -14.24 -11.65 -12.94
N VAL A 268 -15.00 -10.57 -13.12
CA VAL A 268 -15.47 -9.67 -12.06
C VAL A 268 -16.95 -9.90 -11.79
N THR A 269 -17.33 -10.03 -10.52
CA THR A 269 -18.74 -10.17 -10.10
C THR A 269 -19.39 -8.80 -9.88
N VAL A 270 -20.72 -8.72 -10.04
CA VAL A 270 -21.47 -7.49 -9.82
C VAL A 270 -22.67 -7.78 -8.92
N ASP A 271 -22.76 -7.06 -7.81
CA ASP A 271 -23.86 -7.14 -6.86
C ASP A 271 -24.46 -5.75 -6.57
N TYR A 272 -25.63 -5.76 -5.94
CA TYR A 272 -26.40 -4.55 -5.63
C TYR A 272 -26.76 -4.50 -4.16
N ALA A 273 -26.55 -3.34 -3.55
CA ALA A 273 -27.01 -2.99 -2.23
C ALA A 273 -28.05 -1.87 -2.32
N PHE A 274 -28.99 -1.84 -1.38
CA PHE A 274 -30.11 -0.90 -1.41
C PHE A 274 -30.09 0.01 -0.18
N GLN A 275 -29.80 1.29 -0.40
CA GLN A 275 -29.93 2.29 0.65
C GLN A 275 -31.41 2.63 0.85
N ASP A 276 -31.99 2.15 1.94
CA ASP A 276 -33.36 2.45 2.36
C ASP A 276 -33.35 3.40 3.57
N ILE A 277 -34.19 4.44 3.55
CA ILE A 277 -34.32 5.37 4.68
C ILE A 277 -34.90 4.69 5.94
N ASN A 278 -35.57 3.55 5.77
CA ASN A 278 -36.15 2.75 6.84
C ASN A 278 -35.17 1.72 7.43
N ASP A 279 -33.98 1.55 6.84
CA ASP A 279 -32.95 0.67 7.39
C ASP A 279 -32.16 1.39 8.48
N ILE A 280 -32.79 1.46 9.67
CA ILE A 280 -32.36 2.22 10.84
C ILE A 280 -32.62 1.44 12.13
N PRO A 281 -31.86 1.70 13.20
CA PRO A 281 -32.03 1.03 14.49
C PRO A 281 -33.28 1.46 15.28
N GLY A 282 -34.02 2.48 14.82
CA GLY A 282 -35.19 3.03 15.50
C GLY A 282 -36.34 3.41 14.55
N GLU A 283 -37.21 4.32 14.97
CA GLU A 283 -38.34 4.79 14.15
C GLU A 283 -37.94 5.94 13.22
N LEU A 284 -38.47 5.92 11.99
CA LEU A 284 -38.23 6.98 11.02
C LEU A 284 -38.89 8.29 11.50
N PRO A 285 -38.14 9.40 11.68
CA PRO A 285 -38.73 10.67 12.07
C PRO A 285 -39.75 11.16 11.06
N ALA A 286 -40.92 11.60 11.54
CA ALA A 286 -42.01 12.06 10.71
C ALA A 286 -41.57 13.22 9.79
N GLY A 287 -41.82 13.09 8.48
CA GLY A 287 -41.50 14.10 7.48
C GLY A 287 -40.06 14.06 6.96
N ARG A 288 -39.22 13.11 7.40
CA ARG A 288 -37.88 12.96 6.84
C ARG A 288 -37.95 12.36 5.43
N THR A 289 -37.30 13.02 4.48
CA THR A 289 -37.11 12.54 3.09
C THR A 289 -35.64 12.46 2.70
N LYS A 290 -34.76 13.07 3.49
CA LYS A 290 -33.32 13.11 3.22
C LYS A 290 -32.68 11.77 3.62
N PRO A 291 -31.83 11.16 2.76
CA PRO A 291 -31.07 9.96 3.12
C PRO A 291 -30.22 10.17 4.38
N TRP A 292 -29.82 9.08 5.03
CA TRP A 292 -29.03 9.15 6.28
C TRP A 292 -27.55 9.45 6.07
N GLY A 293 -27.04 9.48 4.84
CA GLY A 293 -25.65 9.85 4.52
C GLY A 293 -24.82 8.70 3.96
N THR A 294 -23.54 8.96 3.72
CA THR A 294 -22.61 8.00 3.11
C THR A 294 -22.26 6.83 4.02
N GLY A 295 -22.22 7.03 5.34
CA GLY A 295 -21.99 5.95 6.30
C GLY A 295 -23.08 4.89 6.24
N GLN A 296 -24.35 5.33 6.20
CA GLN A 296 -25.49 4.41 6.06
C GLN A 296 -25.51 3.74 4.68
N ALA A 297 -25.11 4.44 3.62
CA ALA A 297 -24.99 3.86 2.28
C ALA A 297 -24.04 2.65 2.27
N VAL A 298 -22.87 2.79 2.92
CA VAL A 298 -21.90 1.68 3.03
C VAL A 298 -22.42 0.55 3.91
N LEU A 299 -23.13 0.85 5.00
CA LEU A 299 -23.77 -0.18 5.82
C LEU A 299 -24.81 -1.01 5.06
N ALA A 300 -25.52 -0.43 4.10
CA ALA A 300 -26.47 -1.17 3.26
C ALA A 300 -25.80 -2.31 2.46
N ALA A 301 -24.49 -2.23 2.23
CA ALA A 301 -23.71 -3.26 1.55
C ALA A 301 -23.08 -4.29 2.49
N LYS A 302 -23.30 -4.19 3.81
CA LYS A 302 -22.64 -5.03 4.83
C LYS A 302 -22.79 -6.53 4.58
N ASN A 303 -23.97 -6.98 4.14
CA ASN A 303 -24.25 -8.39 3.89
C ASN A 303 -23.72 -8.90 2.54
N VAL A 304 -23.19 -8.01 1.69
CA VAL A 304 -22.70 -8.31 0.34
C VAL A 304 -21.16 -8.27 0.30
N ILE A 305 -20.53 -7.57 1.24
CA ILE A 305 -19.08 -7.36 1.27
C ILE A 305 -18.44 -8.21 2.36
N ASP A 306 -17.63 -9.19 1.95
CA ASP A 306 -16.84 -10.05 2.83
C ASP A 306 -15.31 -9.92 2.57
N THR A 307 -14.91 -8.96 1.73
CA THR A 307 -13.51 -8.72 1.34
C THR A 307 -13.08 -7.28 1.64
N PRO A 308 -11.77 -6.97 1.69
CA PRO A 308 -11.30 -5.60 1.63
C PRO A 308 -11.92 -4.86 0.45
N PHE A 309 -12.31 -3.61 0.67
CA PHE A 309 -13.10 -2.86 -0.30
C PHE A 309 -12.68 -1.40 -0.38
N ILE A 310 -12.90 -0.80 -1.54
CA ILE A 310 -12.76 0.63 -1.76
C ILE A 310 -14.14 1.26 -1.90
N VAL A 311 -14.37 2.40 -1.25
CA VAL A 311 -15.58 3.20 -1.34
C VAL A 311 -15.30 4.39 -2.23
N ILE A 312 -16.13 4.61 -3.25
CA ILE A 312 -16.05 5.78 -4.14
C ILE A 312 -17.42 6.41 -4.39
N ASN A 313 -17.42 7.69 -4.76
CA ASN A 313 -18.61 8.35 -5.32
C ASN A 313 -18.85 7.88 -6.77
N ALA A 314 -20.10 7.96 -7.21
CA ALA A 314 -20.49 7.54 -8.57
C ALA A 314 -20.27 8.59 -9.66
N ASP A 315 -20.19 9.88 -9.28
CA ASP A 315 -20.14 11.05 -10.16
C ASP A 315 -18.78 11.74 -10.19
N ASP A 316 -17.77 11.11 -9.59
CA ASP A 316 -16.40 11.60 -9.51
C ASP A 316 -15.43 10.70 -10.28
N TYR A 317 -14.55 11.33 -11.06
CA TYR A 317 -13.42 10.68 -11.71
C TYR A 317 -12.18 10.79 -10.82
N TYR A 318 -11.55 9.66 -10.55
CA TYR A 318 -10.41 9.55 -9.64
C TYR A 318 -9.06 9.29 -10.35
N GLY A 319 -9.07 8.69 -11.53
CA GLY A 319 -7.86 8.29 -12.24
C GLY A 319 -7.20 7.00 -11.73
N LYS A 320 -6.27 6.47 -12.54
CA LYS A 320 -5.70 5.12 -12.42
C LYS A 320 -4.77 4.93 -11.22
N GLU A 321 -3.94 5.92 -10.88
CA GLU A 321 -2.96 5.80 -9.79
C GLU A 321 -3.65 5.61 -8.44
N GLY A 322 -4.78 6.29 -8.22
CA GLY A 322 -5.59 6.16 -7.00
C GLY A 322 -6.09 4.74 -6.76
N PHE A 323 -6.74 4.14 -7.76
CA PHE A 323 -7.22 2.76 -7.68
C PHE A 323 -6.07 1.77 -7.47
N LYS A 324 -4.99 1.92 -8.23
CA LYS A 324 -3.80 1.06 -8.11
C LYS A 324 -3.18 1.12 -6.71
N ALA A 325 -2.97 2.33 -6.18
CA ALA A 325 -2.34 2.52 -4.87
C ALA A 325 -3.19 1.91 -3.75
N VAL A 326 -4.51 2.17 -3.76
CA VAL A 326 -5.43 1.60 -2.77
C VAL A 326 -5.50 0.08 -2.89
N HIS A 327 -5.64 -0.45 -4.10
CA HIS A 327 -5.67 -1.90 -4.33
C HIS A 327 -4.38 -2.57 -3.82
N GLU A 328 -3.21 -2.06 -4.21
CA GLU A 328 -1.91 -2.57 -3.77
C GLU A 328 -1.77 -2.53 -2.24
N TYR A 329 -2.24 -1.48 -1.58
CA TYR A 329 -2.21 -1.39 -0.13
C TYR A 329 -3.11 -2.44 0.54
N LEU A 330 -4.36 -2.59 0.09
CA LEU A 330 -5.32 -3.54 0.65
C LEU A 330 -4.85 -4.99 0.45
N VAL A 331 -4.40 -5.35 -0.75
CA VAL A 331 -3.92 -6.74 -1.00
C VAL A 331 -2.63 -7.08 -0.26
N ASN A 332 -1.89 -6.07 0.21
CA ASN A 332 -0.70 -6.26 1.03
C ASN A 332 -1.01 -6.40 2.54
N GLY A 333 -2.29 -6.41 2.92
CA GLY A 333 -2.76 -6.55 4.30
C GLY A 333 -2.88 -5.23 5.05
N GLY A 334 -3.07 -4.13 4.31
CA GLY A 334 -3.45 -2.85 4.89
C GLY A 334 -4.88 -2.88 5.45
N GLU A 335 -5.11 -2.22 6.57
CA GLU A 335 -6.41 -2.21 7.27
C GLU A 335 -7.29 -1.05 6.80
N SER A 336 -6.74 0.16 6.76
CA SER A 336 -7.51 1.34 6.37
C SER A 336 -6.63 2.37 5.69
N CYS A 337 -7.11 2.92 4.59
CA CYS A 337 -6.41 3.93 3.82
C CYS A 337 -7.37 4.88 3.11
N MET A 338 -6.80 5.94 2.57
CA MET A 338 -7.48 6.81 1.63
C MET A 338 -6.53 7.25 0.51
N ALA A 339 -7.09 7.52 -0.67
CA ALA A 339 -6.34 8.19 -1.71
C ALA A 339 -6.29 9.70 -1.40
N GLY A 340 -5.07 10.20 -1.19
CA GLY A 340 -4.78 11.62 -0.96
C GLY A 340 -4.44 12.31 -2.29
N PHE A 341 -5.33 13.17 -2.76
CA PHE A 341 -5.15 13.92 -4.00
C PHE A 341 -4.40 15.21 -3.75
N VAL A 342 -3.52 15.61 -4.65
CA VAL A 342 -2.84 16.91 -4.54
C VAL A 342 -3.84 18.03 -4.81
N LEU A 343 -4.02 18.96 -3.85
CA LEU A 343 -5.05 20.01 -3.90
C LEU A 343 -5.09 20.75 -5.25
N LYS A 344 -3.93 21.15 -5.79
CA LYS A 344 -3.83 21.88 -7.08
C LYS A 344 -4.49 21.17 -8.26
N ASN A 345 -4.58 19.84 -8.21
CA ASN A 345 -5.19 18.99 -9.24
C ASN A 345 -6.70 18.78 -9.01
N THR A 346 -7.28 19.39 -7.97
CA THR A 346 -8.69 19.25 -7.59
C THR A 346 -9.44 20.58 -7.57
N LEU A 347 -8.77 21.69 -7.88
CA LEU A 347 -9.37 23.03 -7.93
C LEU A 347 -10.19 23.21 -9.21
N SER A 348 -11.25 24.01 -9.15
CA SER A 348 -12.02 24.45 -10.32
C SER A 348 -11.56 25.84 -10.76
N ASP A 349 -11.57 26.09 -12.07
CA ASP A 349 -11.39 27.42 -12.64
C ASP A 349 -12.71 28.25 -12.60
N ASN A 350 -13.85 27.61 -12.30
CA ASN A 350 -15.19 28.21 -12.35
C ASN A 350 -15.72 28.67 -10.99
N GLY A 351 -15.03 28.42 -9.88
CA GLY A 351 -15.46 28.84 -8.56
C GLY A 351 -14.74 28.18 -7.39
N GLY A 352 -15.15 28.56 -6.17
CA GLY A 352 -14.63 27.99 -4.94
C GLY A 352 -15.11 26.56 -4.70
N VAL A 353 -14.22 25.70 -4.23
CA VAL A 353 -14.51 24.28 -3.95
C VAL A 353 -14.40 23.97 -2.45
N THR A 354 -15.09 22.93 -1.99
CA THR A 354 -14.93 22.41 -0.63
C THR A 354 -14.07 21.15 -0.64
N ARG A 355 -13.02 21.11 0.19
CA ARG A 355 -12.10 19.96 0.27
C ARG A 355 -11.72 19.67 1.72
N GLY A 356 -11.58 18.39 2.06
CA GLY A 356 -11.01 17.97 3.34
C GLY A 356 -9.49 17.93 3.26
N ILE A 357 -8.81 18.92 3.83
CA ILE A 357 -7.34 18.99 3.86
C ILE A 357 -6.81 17.99 4.87
N CYS A 358 -5.96 17.07 4.43
CA CYS A 358 -5.38 16.02 5.25
C CYS A 358 -4.11 16.50 5.94
N LYS A 359 -4.06 16.36 7.27
CA LYS A 359 -2.82 16.41 8.04
C LYS A 359 -2.35 15.00 8.34
N MET A 360 -1.03 14.82 8.35
CA MET A 360 -0.41 13.51 8.49
C MET A 360 0.73 13.54 9.51
N ASP A 361 1.02 12.37 10.09
CA ASP A 361 2.24 12.14 10.85
C ASP A 361 3.46 11.88 9.93
N GLU A 362 4.65 11.71 10.53
CA GLU A 362 5.89 11.42 9.80
C GLU A 362 5.85 10.11 9.02
N ASN A 363 4.95 9.19 9.39
CA ASN A 363 4.77 7.91 8.72
C ASN A 363 3.72 7.98 7.59
N GLY A 364 3.12 9.14 7.32
CA GLY A 364 2.07 9.31 6.32
C GLY A 364 0.73 8.70 6.74
N ASN A 365 0.47 8.57 8.04
CA ASN A 365 -0.85 8.25 8.56
C ASN A 365 -1.64 9.54 8.80
N LEU A 366 -2.93 9.50 8.52
CA LEU A 366 -3.86 10.60 8.71
C LEU A 366 -4.01 10.91 10.19
N THR A 367 -3.81 12.16 10.57
CA THR A 367 -4.01 12.64 11.94
C THR A 367 -5.27 13.49 12.06
N GLU A 368 -5.62 14.23 11.02
CA GLU A 368 -6.76 15.15 11.02
C GLU A 368 -7.23 15.41 9.58
N VAL A 369 -8.53 15.59 9.38
CA VAL A 369 -9.12 16.09 8.14
C VAL A 369 -9.84 17.40 8.44
N VAL A 370 -9.36 18.49 7.85
CA VAL A 370 -9.95 19.82 8.03
C VAL A 370 -10.78 20.17 6.81
N GLU A 371 -12.11 20.12 6.96
CA GLU A 371 -13.01 20.51 5.88
C GLU A 371 -12.96 22.03 5.65
N THR A 372 -12.38 22.42 4.51
CA THR A 372 -12.17 23.80 4.14
C THR A 372 -13.09 24.14 2.97
N LYS A 373 -13.99 25.09 3.19
CA LYS A 373 -14.97 25.54 2.20
C LYS A 373 -14.39 26.68 1.36
N ASN A 374 -14.96 26.87 0.16
CA ASN A 374 -14.68 28.02 -0.70
C ASN A 374 -13.19 28.23 -1.02
N ILE A 375 -12.47 27.13 -1.29
CA ILE A 375 -11.08 27.18 -1.77
C ILE A 375 -11.10 27.64 -3.24
N VAL A 376 -10.58 28.83 -3.50
CA VAL A 376 -10.51 29.44 -4.82
C VAL A 376 -9.07 29.39 -5.33
N LYS A 377 -8.91 29.10 -6.62
CA LYS A 377 -7.62 29.17 -7.30
C LYS A 377 -7.25 30.62 -7.58
N THR A 378 -6.06 31.03 -7.17
CA THR A 378 -5.52 32.39 -7.37
C THR A 378 -4.33 32.35 -8.33
N ALA A 379 -3.81 33.52 -8.73
CA ALA A 379 -2.63 33.61 -9.60
C ALA A 379 -1.38 32.96 -8.97
N ASP A 380 -1.26 33.04 -7.64
CA ASP A 380 -0.09 32.59 -6.89
C ASP A 380 -0.31 31.26 -6.15
N GLY A 381 -1.53 30.68 -6.20
CA GLY A 381 -1.82 29.42 -5.52
C GLY A 381 -3.32 29.17 -5.29
N ALA A 382 -3.71 28.94 -4.04
CA ALA A 382 -5.10 28.77 -3.62
C ALA A 382 -5.35 29.51 -2.31
N GLU A 383 -6.57 30.03 -2.14
CA GLU A 383 -7.00 30.68 -0.91
C GLU A 383 -8.40 30.22 -0.49
N ALA A 384 -8.67 30.19 0.81
CA ALA A 384 -9.99 29.99 1.37
C ALA A 384 -10.27 31.12 2.36
N ASP A 385 -11.32 31.91 2.11
CA ASP A 385 -11.72 33.05 2.95
C ASP A 385 -10.56 34.02 3.27
N GLY A 386 -9.67 34.26 2.30
CA GLY A 386 -8.50 35.14 2.42
C GLY A 386 -7.28 34.52 3.12
N VAL A 387 -7.33 33.24 3.48
CA VAL A 387 -6.19 32.48 4.02
C VAL A 387 -5.56 31.64 2.91
N VAL A 388 -4.25 31.78 2.72
CA VAL A 388 -3.49 30.99 1.74
C VAL A 388 -3.50 29.52 2.13
N VAL A 389 -3.84 28.66 1.17
CA VAL A 389 -3.83 27.20 1.30
C VAL A 389 -2.68 26.64 0.48
N ASP A 390 -1.86 25.76 1.08
CA ASP A 390 -0.78 25.10 0.34
C ASP A 390 -1.36 24.16 -0.72
N VAL A 391 -1.11 24.52 -1.98
CA VAL A 391 -1.55 23.79 -3.17
C VAL A 391 -0.98 22.38 -3.30
N ASN A 392 0.09 22.06 -2.56
CA ASN A 392 0.66 20.71 -2.49
C ASN A 392 0.09 19.87 -1.35
N SER A 393 -0.80 20.43 -0.53
CA SER A 393 -1.52 19.67 0.50
C SER A 393 -2.30 18.53 -0.13
N LEU A 394 -2.40 17.42 0.59
CA LEU A 394 -3.26 16.31 0.18
C LEU A 394 -4.68 16.55 0.68
N VAL A 395 -5.65 16.23 -0.17
CA VAL A 395 -7.07 16.34 0.14
C VAL A 395 -7.81 15.02 -0.03
N SER A 396 -8.82 14.82 0.80
CA SER A 396 -9.75 13.69 0.67
C SER A 396 -10.84 14.00 -0.35
N MET A 397 -10.98 13.11 -1.33
CA MET A 397 -12.04 13.12 -2.33
C MET A 397 -13.05 11.98 -2.12
N ASN A 398 -13.17 11.50 -0.88
CA ASN A 398 -14.08 10.42 -0.49
C ASN A 398 -13.78 9.05 -1.15
N MET A 399 -12.50 8.79 -1.45
CA MET A 399 -11.98 7.48 -1.88
C MET A 399 -11.28 6.78 -0.70
N TRP A 400 -11.97 5.81 -0.09
CA TRP A 400 -11.53 5.14 1.14
C TRP A 400 -11.33 3.65 0.91
N GLY A 401 -10.17 3.11 1.27
CA GLY A 401 -9.94 1.66 1.31
C GLY A 401 -10.10 1.14 2.73
N LEU A 402 -10.97 0.17 2.92
CA LEU A 402 -11.42 -0.34 4.22
C LEU A 402 -11.48 -1.88 4.21
N THR A 403 -11.61 -2.49 5.39
CA THR A 403 -11.80 -3.94 5.54
C THR A 403 -13.18 -4.26 6.13
N PRO A 404 -13.67 -5.51 5.99
CA PRO A 404 -14.99 -5.91 6.49
C PRO A 404 -15.20 -5.61 7.99
N GLU A 405 -14.15 -5.68 8.82
CA GLU A 405 -14.22 -5.38 10.26
C GLU A 405 -14.66 -3.93 10.53
N PHE A 406 -14.37 -3.00 9.60
CA PHE A 406 -14.83 -1.62 9.72
C PHE A 406 -16.36 -1.52 9.63
N LEU A 407 -17.05 -2.44 8.96
CA LEU A 407 -18.51 -2.42 8.84
C LEU A 407 -19.21 -2.67 10.19
N ASP A 408 -18.60 -3.44 11.08
CA ASP A 408 -19.10 -3.61 12.45
C ASP A 408 -18.93 -2.33 13.27
N VAL A 409 -17.77 -1.68 13.16
CA VAL A 409 -17.51 -0.40 13.82
C VAL A 409 -18.45 0.69 13.31
N LEU A 410 -18.69 0.72 12.00
CA LEU A 410 -19.60 1.65 11.34
C LEU A 410 -21.06 1.42 11.78
N GLU A 411 -21.47 0.17 12.01
CA GLU A 411 -22.84 -0.14 12.46
C GLU A 411 -23.07 0.35 13.89
N GLU A 412 -22.12 0.10 14.79
CA GLU A 412 -22.19 0.59 16.17
C GLU A 412 -22.16 2.12 16.21
N GLY A 413 -21.30 2.74 15.40
CA GLY A 413 -21.29 4.20 15.24
C GLY A 413 -22.60 4.77 14.72
N PHE A 414 -23.27 4.06 13.81
CA PHE A 414 -24.58 4.47 13.29
C PHE A 414 -25.67 4.39 14.36
N LYS A 415 -25.64 3.38 15.24
CA LYS A 415 -26.55 3.29 16.41
C LYS A 415 -26.34 4.47 17.34
N GLU A 416 -25.08 4.78 17.69
CA GLU A 416 -24.77 5.94 18.53
C GLU A 416 -25.20 7.27 17.91
N PHE A 417 -24.94 7.46 16.62
CA PHE A 417 -25.40 8.64 15.86
C PHE A 417 -26.92 8.77 15.92
N PHE A 418 -27.65 7.66 15.74
CA PHE A 418 -29.10 7.65 15.76
C PHE A 418 -29.67 8.02 17.14
N GLU A 419 -29.02 7.57 18.21
CA GLU A 419 -29.44 7.90 19.59
C GLU A 419 -29.11 9.33 20.01
N LYS A 420 -27.95 9.86 19.58
CA LYS A 420 -27.41 11.13 20.11
C LYS A 420 -27.67 12.33 19.20
N GLU A 421 -27.46 12.19 17.90
CA GLU A 421 -27.46 13.32 16.95
C GLU A 421 -28.82 13.52 16.28
N VAL A 422 -29.50 12.42 15.93
CA VAL A 422 -30.79 12.47 15.24
C VAL A 422 -31.87 13.22 16.04
N PRO A 423 -31.99 13.08 17.38
CA PRO A 423 -32.98 13.85 18.15
C PRO A 423 -32.77 15.37 18.05
N GLY A 424 -31.52 15.82 17.92
CA GLY A 424 -31.17 17.25 17.80
C GLY A 424 -31.47 17.82 16.41
N ASN A 425 -31.42 17.00 15.35
CA ASN A 425 -31.66 17.43 13.97
C ASN A 425 -32.30 16.33 13.10
N PRO A 426 -33.55 15.92 13.42
CA PRO A 426 -34.14 14.69 12.90
C PRO A 426 -34.34 14.69 11.38
N LEU A 427 -34.50 15.87 10.77
CA LEU A 427 -34.78 16.02 9.34
C LEU A 427 -33.52 16.19 8.47
N LYS A 428 -32.39 16.63 9.05
CA LYS A 428 -31.19 17.00 8.26
C LYS A 428 -29.89 16.34 8.72
N ALA A 429 -29.84 15.70 9.89
CA ALA A 429 -28.64 15.00 10.36
C ALA A 429 -28.19 13.94 9.34
N GLU A 430 -26.88 13.87 9.08
CA GLU A 430 -26.27 12.92 8.14
C GLU A 430 -25.08 12.21 8.81
N TYR A 431 -25.07 10.89 8.69
CA TYR A 431 -23.97 10.02 9.10
C TYR A 431 -23.00 9.88 7.92
N LEU A 432 -21.88 10.60 8.01
CA LEU A 432 -20.88 10.70 6.94
C LEU A 432 -19.59 9.96 7.31
N ILE A 433 -19.06 9.17 6.37
CA ILE A 433 -17.81 8.40 6.56
C ILE A 433 -16.64 9.29 7.01
N PRO A 434 -16.36 10.45 6.37
CA PRO A 434 -15.20 11.25 6.76
C PRO A 434 -15.28 11.79 8.19
N ILE A 435 -16.49 12.15 8.65
CA ILE A 435 -16.72 12.65 10.01
C ILE A 435 -16.48 11.52 11.01
N PHE A 436 -17.10 10.36 10.78
CA PHE A 436 -16.97 9.22 11.68
C PHE A 436 -15.53 8.67 11.76
N ILE A 437 -14.83 8.59 10.63
CA ILE A 437 -13.40 8.24 10.61
C ILE A 437 -12.58 9.29 11.39
N GLY A 438 -12.89 10.58 11.23
CA GLY A 438 -12.28 11.65 12.01
C GLY A 438 -12.42 11.44 13.52
N GLU A 439 -13.63 11.12 13.99
CA GLU A 439 -13.88 10.83 15.41
C GLU A 439 -13.09 9.61 15.91
N LEU A 440 -12.97 8.54 15.10
CA LEU A 440 -12.19 7.36 15.45
C LEU A 440 -10.68 7.64 15.53
N LEU A 441 -10.17 8.51 14.65
CA LEU A 441 -8.78 8.98 14.66
C LEU A 441 -8.48 9.78 15.93
N GLU A 442 -9.35 10.73 16.30
CA GLU A 442 -9.22 11.53 17.53
C GLU A 442 -9.24 10.66 18.80
N GLN A 443 -10.05 9.59 18.79
CA GLN A 443 -10.14 8.63 19.89
C GLN A 443 -8.98 7.62 19.91
N GLY A 444 -8.10 7.63 18.91
CA GLY A 444 -7.00 6.66 18.77
C GLY A 444 -7.48 5.22 18.53
N LYS A 445 -8.71 5.05 18.03
CA LYS A 445 -9.34 3.74 17.77
C LYS A 445 -9.08 3.21 16.37
N MET A 446 -8.58 4.05 15.47
CA MET A 446 -8.31 3.72 14.07
C MET A 446 -7.01 4.39 13.61
N SER A 447 -6.36 3.81 12.61
CA SER A 447 -5.27 4.45 11.87
C SER A 447 -5.56 4.36 10.38
N VAL A 448 -5.39 5.46 9.65
CA VAL A 448 -5.66 5.52 8.22
C VAL A 448 -4.39 5.92 7.49
N LYS A 449 -3.94 5.10 6.55
CA LYS A 449 -2.81 5.42 5.68
C LYS A 449 -3.24 6.38 4.57
N VAL A 450 -2.51 7.48 4.37
CA VAL A 450 -2.75 8.37 3.21
C VAL A 450 -1.86 7.93 2.04
N LEU A 451 -2.49 7.55 0.94
CA LEU A 451 -1.83 7.10 -0.28
C LEU A 451 -1.86 8.24 -1.29
N LYS A 452 -0.72 8.91 -1.48
CA LYS A 452 -0.62 10.03 -2.41
C LYS A 452 -0.84 9.57 -3.84
N THR A 453 -1.71 10.28 -4.57
CA THR A 453 -1.87 10.18 -6.02
C THR A 453 -1.61 11.54 -6.68
N ASN A 454 -1.01 11.53 -7.88
CA ASN A 454 -0.86 12.74 -8.69
C ASN A 454 -1.93 12.82 -9.79
N ASP A 455 -2.91 11.92 -9.78
CA ASP A 455 -4.05 11.99 -10.69
C ASP A 455 -4.79 13.32 -10.58
N THR A 456 -5.49 13.65 -11.65
CA THR A 456 -6.43 14.77 -11.66
C THR A 456 -7.80 14.24 -11.31
N TRP A 457 -8.43 14.89 -10.33
CA TRP A 457 -9.80 14.57 -9.95
C TRP A 457 -10.75 15.50 -10.69
N TYR A 458 -11.82 14.94 -11.23
CA TYR A 458 -12.91 15.71 -11.82
C TYR A 458 -14.21 15.28 -11.17
N GLY A 459 -14.95 16.23 -10.59
CA GLY A 459 -16.32 16.01 -10.16
C GLY A 459 -17.26 16.88 -10.96
N MET A 460 -18.43 16.35 -11.32
CA MET A 460 -19.49 17.12 -11.97
C MET A 460 -20.27 17.94 -10.94
N THR A 461 -19.59 18.88 -10.28
CA THR A 461 -20.18 19.69 -9.21
C THR A 461 -21.11 20.77 -9.80
N TYR A 462 -20.72 21.37 -10.92
CA TYR A 462 -21.50 22.38 -11.64
C TYR A 462 -21.81 21.93 -13.07
N HIS A 463 -22.95 22.34 -13.61
CA HIS A 463 -23.30 22.04 -15.00
C HIS A 463 -22.30 22.68 -15.98
N GLU A 464 -21.74 23.81 -15.59
CA GLU A 464 -20.71 24.56 -16.31
C GLU A 464 -19.38 23.79 -16.42
N ASP A 465 -19.10 22.85 -15.51
CA ASP A 465 -17.86 22.05 -15.52
C ASP A 465 -17.88 20.95 -16.60
N VAL A 466 -19.07 20.57 -17.10
CA VAL A 466 -19.26 19.46 -18.06
C VAL A 466 -18.37 19.60 -19.29
N ALA A 467 -18.29 20.80 -19.86
CA ALA A 467 -17.51 21.05 -21.08
C ALA A 467 -16.00 20.87 -20.84
N ALA A 468 -15.50 21.34 -19.69
CA ALA A 468 -14.11 21.19 -19.29
C ALA A 468 -13.75 19.73 -18.98
N VAL A 469 -14.67 19.00 -18.35
CA VAL A 469 -14.54 17.56 -18.09
C VAL A 469 -14.45 16.78 -19.41
N LYS A 470 -15.39 17.00 -20.35
CA LYS A 470 -15.36 16.37 -21.68
C LYS A 470 -14.07 16.64 -22.46
N ASP A 471 -13.57 17.87 -22.43
CA ASP A 471 -12.30 18.21 -23.08
C ASP A 471 -11.11 17.49 -22.43
N SER A 472 -11.15 17.31 -21.11
CA SER A 472 -10.15 16.54 -20.37
C SER A 472 -10.17 15.06 -20.76
N PHE A 473 -11.34 14.42 -20.84
CA PHE A 473 -11.48 13.04 -21.31
C PHE A 473 -11.00 12.86 -22.76
N LYS A 474 -11.33 13.80 -23.64
CA LYS A 474 -10.83 13.81 -25.02
C LYS A 474 -9.29 13.83 -25.07
N LYS A 475 -8.65 14.70 -24.27
CA LYS A 475 -7.18 14.76 -24.17
C LYS A 475 -6.59 13.46 -23.61
N MET A 476 -7.26 12.79 -22.67
CA MET A 476 -6.80 11.51 -22.14
C MET A 476 -6.85 10.40 -23.19
N LEU A 477 -7.89 10.36 -24.03
CA LEU A 477 -7.99 9.46 -25.18
C LEU A 477 -6.91 9.76 -26.23
N GLU A 478 -6.69 11.03 -26.58
CA GLU A 478 -5.64 11.44 -27.54
C GLU A 478 -4.22 11.09 -27.06
N LYS A 479 -3.97 11.17 -25.76
CA LYS A 479 -2.69 10.77 -25.13
C LYS A 479 -2.55 9.26 -24.96
N GLY A 480 -3.60 8.48 -25.26
CA GLY A 480 -3.60 7.02 -25.11
C GLY A 480 -3.63 6.54 -23.66
N VAL A 481 -4.08 7.37 -22.72
CA VAL A 481 -4.34 6.95 -21.33
C VAL A 481 -5.49 5.94 -21.28
N TYR A 482 -6.48 6.15 -22.15
CA TYR A 482 -7.60 5.24 -22.40
C TYR A 482 -7.71 4.92 -23.89
N LYS A 483 -8.31 3.77 -24.21
CA LYS A 483 -8.71 3.41 -25.57
C LYS A 483 -10.11 3.96 -25.88
N THR A 484 -10.40 4.16 -27.16
CA THR A 484 -11.74 4.56 -27.63
C THR A 484 -12.79 3.50 -27.31
N ASP A 485 -12.40 2.22 -27.41
CA ASP A 485 -13.11 1.10 -26.81
C ASP A 485 -12.55 0.91 -25.39
N LEU A 486 -13.23 1.50 -24.41
CA LEU A 486 -12.70 1.74 -23.07
C LEU A 486 -12.18 0.47 -22.38
N PHE A 487 -12.77 -0.70 -22.64
CA PHE A 487 -12.43 -1.95 -21.95
C PHE A 487 -11.56 -2.90 -22.81
N SER A 488 -11.08 -2.45 -23.97
CA SER A 488 -10.36 -3.31 -24.93
C SER A 488 -8.93 -3.69 -24.52
N ASP A 489 -8.35 -2.99 -23.54
CA ASP A 489 -6.96 -3.16 -23.07
C ASP A 489 -6.85 -3.85 -21.70
N LEU A 490 -7.96 -4.35 -21.15
CA LEU A 490 -8.04 -5.09 -19.89
C LEU A 490 -7.70 -6.58 -19.98
#